data_AF-A0A0C3CGG7-F1
#
_entry.id   AF-A0A0C3CGG7-F1
#
_cell.length_a   1.000
_cell.length_b   1.000
_cell.length_c   1.000
_cell.angle_alpha   90.00
_cell.angle_beta   90.00
_cell.angle_gamma   90.00
#
_symmetry.space_group_name_H-M   'P 1'
#
loop_
_entity.id
_entity.type
_entity.pdbx_description
1 polymer ?
#
loop_
_entity_poly.entity_id
_entity_poly.type
_entity_poly.pdbx_seq_one_letter_code
_entity_poly.pdbx_strand_id
1 'polypeptide(L)'
;MQAQFEEVMEESAGSVSLPMDMKRGESSIRDLRQLVRYSQLSSKNELVLEFDGFIETARIASYDLQKFNSHVGRAVDQVIATTRWTSRVLDGIQERDATRGSINSFINDKLLAPFQPVKFSESILLDQYIQHTRLVEEEIHKLINQAQALLTVLNNLEDRLDVIHDISTRDGMHTQALKDEVLSSLWAMVGGNRGKLKSMNRKLDLLQQVAIYRKNAVAHVSGTLLRLQAIGAGLEDLRERVGSPELLRDRVDIPLSVHIENIQLGIDRLEEGRRATRKLEDEQIRKTLERGQLEGSLIDGYA
;
A
#
# COMPACT_ATOMS: atom_id res chain seq x y z
N MET A 1 -18.33 -18.80 8.08
CA MET A 1 -16.85 -18.82 8.17
C MET A 1 -16.21 -18.83 6.79
N GLN A 2 -16.42 -19.82 5.91
CA GLN A 2 -15.84 -19.80 4.54
C GLN A 2 -15.98 -18.44 3.82
N ALA A 3 -17.21 -17.90 3.70
CA ALA A 3 -17.44 -16.65 2.94
C ALA A 3 -16.61 -15.45 3.44
N GLN A 4 -16.51 -15.23 4.76
CA GLN A 4 -15.65 -14.17 5.31
C GLN A 4 -14.16 -14.45 5.13
N PHE A 5 -13.75 -15.72 5.06
CA PHE A 5 -12.37 -16.08 4.77
C PHE A 5 -12.04 -15.85 3.28
N GLU A 6 -12.96 -16.20 2.39
CA GLU A 6 -12.88 -15.92 0.95
C GLU A 6 -12.82 -14.41 0.67
N GLU A 7 -13.70 -13.63 1.30
CA GLU A 7 -13.78 -12.16 1.22
C GLU A 7 -12.49 -11.48 1.75
N VAL A 8 -11.98 -11.90 2.91
CA VAL A 8 -10.70 -11.40 3.45
C VAL A 8 -9.50 -11.86 2.60
N MET A 9 -9.58 -13.02 1.96
CA MET A 9 -8.57 -13.46 0.99
C MET A 9 -8.64 -12.69 -0.34
N GLU A 10 -9.82 -12.29 -0.83
CA GLU A 10 -9.96 -11.39 -1.99
C GLU A 10 -9.44 -9.97 -1.67
N GLU A 11 -9.82 -9.37 -0.52
CA GLU A 11 -9.28 -8.08 -0.08
C GLU A 11 -7.75 -8.12 0.05
N SER A 12 -7.21 -9.19 0.63
CA SER A 12 -5.76 -9.36 0.82
C SER A 12 -5.03 -9.64 -0.49
N ALA A 13 -5.59 -10.47 -1.38
CA ALA A 13 -4.98 -10.84 -2.65
C ALA A 13 -4.98 -9.68 -3.64
N GLY A 14 -6.01 -8.84 -3.62
CA GLY A 14 -6.08 -7.64 -4.43
C GLY A 14 -4.86 -6.74 -4.23
N SER A 15 -4.43 -6.52 -2.98
CA SER A 15 -3.34 -5.58 -2.60
C SER A 15 -2.01 -5.79 -3.34
N VAL A 16 -1.71 -7.05 -3.69
CA VAL A 16 -0.52 -7.49 -4.41
C VAL A 16 -0.54 -7.06 -5.85
N SER A 17 -1.63 -7.43 -6.53
CA SER A 17 -1.68 -7.38 -7.97
C SER A 17 -2.11 -6.02 -8.49
N LEU A 18 -2.52 -5.07 -7.63
CA LEU A 18 -2.95 -3.72 -8.02
C LEU A 18 -2.09 -3.07 -9.13
N PRO A 19 -0.74 -3.04 -9.06
CA PRO A 19 0.06 -2.45 -10.14
C PRO A 19 -0.10 -3.20 -11.47
N MET A 20 -0.14 -4.53 -11.41
CA MET A 20 -0.33 -5.42 -12.56
C MET A 20 -1.76 -5.44 -13.09
N ASP A 21 -2.75 -5.25 -12.22
CA ASP A 21 -4.17 -5.22 -12.53
C ASP A 21 -4.56 -3.88 -13.17
N MET A 22 -4.03 -2.75 -12.66
CA MET A 22 -4.01 -1.49 -13.40
C MET A 22 -3.37 -1.65 -14.78
N LYS A 23 -2.26 -2.39 -14.88
CA LYS A 23 -1.59 -2.64 -16.17
C LYS A 23 -2.41 -3.52 -17.12
N ARG A 24 -3.16 -4.51 -16.60
CA ARG A 24 -4.11 -5.34 -17.36
C ARG A 24 -5.30 -4.51 -17.84
N GLY A 25 -5.84 -3.63 -16.99
CA GLY A 25 -6.91 -2.72 -17.36
C GLY A 25 -6.49 -1.71 -18.44
N GLU A 26 -5.33 -1.08 -18.29
CA GLU A 26 -4.67 -0.24 -19.30
C GLU A 26 -4.57 -0.98 -20.64
N SER A 27 -4.10 -2.23 -20.64
CA SER A 27 -3.98 -3.03 -21.86
C SER A 27 -5.32 -3.37 -22.50
N SER A 28 -6.33 -3.69 -21.69
CA SER A 28 -7.67 -4.05 -22.18
C SER A 28 -8.39 -2.85 -22.79
N ILE A 29 -8.24 -1.67 -22.19
CA ILE A 29 -8.80 -0.43 -22.71
C ILE A 29 -8.01 0.07 -23.94
N ARG A 30 -6.68 -0.14 -24.01
CA ARG A 30 -5.90 0.10 -25.23
C ARG A 30 -6.41 -0.70 -26.43
N ASP A 31 -6.77 -1.96 -26.21
CA ASP A 31 -7.37 -2.81 -27.24
C ASP A 31 -8.78 -2.32 -27.62
N LEU A 32 -9.63 -1.98 -26.65
CA LEU A 32 -10.98 -1.46 -26.89
C LEU A 32 -10.94 -0.16 -27.70
N ARG A 33 -10.07 0.79 -27.31
CA ARG A 33 -9.83 2.04 -28.04
C ARG A 33 -9.43 1.79 -29.49
N GLN A 34 -8.57 0.80 -29.74
CA GLN A 34 -8.17 0.44 -31.10
C GLN A 34 -9.35 -0.07 -31.92
N LEU A 35 -10.29 -0.82 -31.34
CA LEU A 35 -11.54 -1.19 -32.03
C LEU A 35 -12.41 0.05 -32.31
N VAL A 36 -12.65 0.88 -31.28
CA VAL A 36 -13.51 2.08 -31.39
C VAL A 36 -12.97 3.06 -32.43
N ARG A 37 -11.65 3.21 -32.58
CA ARG A 37 -11.01 4.07 -33.59
C ARG A 37 -11.39 3.72 -35.04
N TYR A 38 -11.62 2.45 -35.35
CA TYR A 38 -12.02 1.98 -36.68
C TYR A 38 -13.52 1.63 -36.77
N SER A 39 -14.30 1.99 -35.75
CA SER A 39 -15.74 1.79 -35.71
C SER A 39 -16.53 2.82 -36.53
N GLN A 40 -17.83 2.54 -36.68
CA GLN A 40 -18.82 3.46 -37.23
C GLN A 40 -19.58 4.23 -36.14
N LEU A 41 -19.08 4.25 -34.89
CA LEU A 41 -19.67 5.03 -33.80
C LEU A 41 -19.58 6.53 -34.09
N SER A 42 -20.64 7.28 -33.75
CA SER A 42 -20.73 8.73 -33.97
C SER A 42 -19.76 9.49 -33.07
N SER A 43 -19.68 9.10 -31.80
CA SER A 43 -18.83 9.71 -30.78
C SER A 43 -17.43 9.06 -30.70
N LYS A 44 -17.00 8.30 -31.72
CA LYS A 44 -15.72 7.56 -31.69
C LYS A 44 -14.49 8.41 -31.40
N ASN A 45 -14.46 9.67 -31.84
CA ASN A 45 -13.34 10.58 -31.59
C ASN A 45 -13.26 11.00 -30.11
N GLU A 46 -14.41 11.20 -29.47
CA GLU A 46 -14.54 11.56 -28.06
C GLU A 46 -14.22 10.35 -27.16
N LEU A 47 -14.74 9.16 -27.51
CA LEU A 47 -14.36 7.91 -26.85
C LEU A 47 -12.85 7.63 -26.97
N VAL A 48 -12.24 7.84 -28.14
CA VAL A 48 -10.79 7.65 -28.32
C VAL A 48 -9.98 8.61 -27.45
N LEU A 49 -10.41 9.88 -27.33
CA LEU A 49 -9.78 10.86 -26.45
C LEU A 49 -9.83 10.43 -24.98
N GLU A 50 -11.00 10.01 -24.48
CA GLU A 50 -11.15 9.57 -23.09
C GLU A 50 -10.43 8.26 -22.80
N PHE A 51 -10.39 7.32 -23.75
CA PHE A 51 -9.57 6.12 -23.60
C PHE A 51 -8.07 6.44 -23.59
N ASP A 52 -7.57 7.35 -24.43
CA ASP A 52 -6.17 7.77 -24.38
C ASP A 52 -5.84 8.43 -23.02
N GLY A 53 -6.75 9.26 -22.50
CA GLY A 53 -6.66 9.81 -21.14
C GLY A 53 -6.67 8.75 -20.04
N PHE A 54 -7.58 7.76 -20.11
CA PHE A 54 -7.63 6.66 -19.15
C PHE A 54 -6.35 5.82 -19.19
N ILE A 55 -5.85 5.46 -20.38
CA ILE A 55 -4.64 4.66 -20.56
C ILE A 55 -3.44 5.34 -19.91
N GLU A 56 -3.30 6.65 -20.07
CA GLU A 56 -2.22 7.42 -19.46
C GLU A 56 -2.38 7.53 -17.93
N THR A 57 -3.57 7.84 -17.43
CA THR A 57 -3.84 7.88 -15.98
C THR A 57 -3.62 6.50 -15.33
N ALA A 58 -3.99 5.40 -16.01
CA ALA A 58 -3.83 4.04 -15.49
C ALA A 58 -2.36 3.60 -15.47
N ARG A 59 -1.58 4.05 -16.46
CA ARG A 59 -0.11 3.88 -16.50
C ARG A 59 0.56 4.59 -15.33
N ILE A 60 0.13 5.81 -14.99
CA ILE A 60 0.60 6.58 -13.83
C ILE A 60 0.20 5.85 -12.54
N ALA A 61 -1.07 5.49 -12.37
CA ALA A 61 -1.58 4.77 -11.19
C ALA A 61 -0.81 3.45 -10.94
N SER A 62 -0.57 2.66 -11.99
CA SER A 62 0.21 1.41 -11.92
C SER A 62 1.62 1.65 -11.37
N TYR A 63 2.32 2.66 -11.89
CA TYR A 63 3.67 3.02 -11.44
C TYR A 63 3.70 3.56 -10.00
N ASP A 64 2.77 4.46 -9.67
CA ASP A 64 2.72 5.09 -8.35
C ASP A 64 2.27 4.10 -7.26
N LEU A 65 1.38 3.15 -7.55
CA LEU A 65 1.06 2.01 -6.68
C LEU A 65 2.30 1.16 -6.37
N GLN A 66 3.08 0.80 -7.40
CA GLN A 66 4.30 0.00 -7.23
C GLN A 66 5.32 0.73 -6.35
N LYS A 67 5.53 2.02 -6.61
CA LYS A 67 6.43 2.89 -5.84
C LYS A 67 5.94 3.06 -4.40
N PHE A 68 4.64 3.27 -4.20
CA PHE A 68 4.01 3.42 -2.89
C PHE A 68 4.17 2.15 -2.05
N ASN A 69 3.81 0.98 -2.58
CA ASN A 69 3.98 -0.30 -1.88
C ASN A 69 5.46 -0.54 -1.48
N SER A 70 6.42 -0.19 -2.34
CA SER A 70 7.85 -0.28 -2.02
C SER A 70 8.28 0.67 -0.89
N HIS A 71 7.83 1.93 -0.94
CA HIS A 71 8.15 2.93 0.07
C HIS A 71 7.51 2.63 1.42
N VAL A 72 6.24 2.20 1.45
CA VAL A 72 5.55 1.75 2.67
C VAL A 72 6.30 0.58 3.31
N GLY A 73 6.75 -0.40 2.50
CA GLY A 73 7.56 -1.50 2.99
C GLY A 73 8.84 -1.05 3.69
N ARG A 74 9.58 -0.09 3.10
CA ARG A 74 10.80 0.50 3.68
C ARG A 74 10.51 1.27 4.97
N ALA A 75 9.49 2.14 4.96
CA ALA A 75 9.17 2.96 6.12
C ALA A 75 8.74 2.08 7.31
N VAL A 76 7.91 1.05 7.09
CA VAL A 76 7.55 0.07 8.13
C VAL A 76 8.79 -0.59 8.72
N ASP A 77 9.75 -1.05 7.90
CA ASP A 77 11.03 -1.62 8.37
C ASP A 77 11.82 -0.62 9.24
N GLN A 78 11.83 0.66 8.87
CA GLN A 78 12.50 1.72 9.61
C GLN A 78 11.79 2.05 10.94
N VAL A 79 10.46 2.11 10.97
CA VAL A 79 9.67 2.29 12.20
C VAL A 79 9.95 1.11 13.15
N ILE A 80 9.91 -0.14 12.65
CA ILE A 80 10.22 -1.35 13.43
C ILE A 80 11.62 -1.27 14.04
N ALA A 81 12.63 -0.91 13.25
CA ALA A 81 14.02 -0.81 13.70
C ALA A 81 14.15 0.22 14.84
N THR A 82 13.55 1.40 14.67
CA THR A 82 13.52 2.47 15.69
C THR A 82 12.79 2.00 16.95
N THR A 83 11.57 1.47 16.84
CA THR A 83 10.76 1.03 17.99
C THR A 83 11.42 -0.13 18.77
N ARG A 84 11.98 -1.12 18.08
CA ARG A 84 12.73 -2.23 18.71
C ARG A 84 14.04 -1.78 19.33
N TRP A 85 14.71 -0.76 18.78
CA TRP A 85 15.89 -0.17 19.41
C TRP A 85 15.52 0.59 20.69
N THR A 86 14.44 1.38 20.62
CA THR A 86 13.91 2.18 21.74
C THR A 86 13.54 1.31 22.94
N SER A 87 12.80 0.21 22.69
CA SER A 87 12.42 -0.73 23.76
C SER A 87 13.65 -1.29 24.48
N ARG A 88 14.64 -1.81 23.73
CA ARG A 88 15.91 -2.33 24.28
C ARG A 88 16.72 -1.28 25.06
N VAL A 89 16.65 -0.01 24.65
CA VAL A 89 17.31 1.09 25.36
C VAL A 89 16.61 1.37 26.70
N LEU A 90 15.28 1.40 26.72
CA LEU A 90 14.49 1.60 27.94
C LEU A 90 14.64 0.44 28.93
N ASP A 91 14.56 -0.80 28.46
CA ASP A 91 14.78 -2.00 29.27
C ASP A 91 16.18 -1.97 29.92
N GLY A 92 17.21 -1.66 29.11
CA GLY A 92 18.59 -1.55 29.58
C GLY A 92 18.88 -0.35 30.49
N ILE A 93 18.00 0.64 30.57
CA ILE A 93 18.04 1.71 31.59
C ILE A 93 17.42 1.20 32.89
N GLN A 94 16.23 0.60 32.84
CA GLN A 94 15.54 0.05 34.02
C GLN A 94 16.38 -1.02 34.75
N GLU A 95 17.00 -1.95 34.02
CA GLU A 95 17.88 -2.97 34.61
C GLU A 95 19.09 -2.37 35.34
N ARG A 96 19.65 -1.27 34.81
CA ARG A 96 20.82 -0.61 35.42
C ARG A 96 20.46 0.09 36.72
N ASP A 97 19.28 0.69 36.79
CA ASP A 97 18.81 1.35 38.02
C ASP A 97 18.34 0.33 39.07
N ALA A 98 17.69 -0.77 38.65
CA ALA A 98 17.39 -1.89 39.53
C ALA A 98 18.64 -2.59 40.09
N THR A 99 19.69 -2.72 39.28
CA THR A 99 20.97 -3.32 39.71
C THR A 99 21.79 -2.41 40.62
N ARG A 100 21.53 -1.09 40.60
CA ARG A 100 22.10 -0.10 41.53
C ARG A 100 21.41 -0.13 42.90
N GLY A 101 21.50 -1.27 43.58
CA GLY A 101 21.19 -1.37 45.00
C GLY A 101 21.94 -0.29 45.79
N SER A 102 21.21 0.44 46.63
CA SER A 102 21.61 1.71 47.27
C SER A 102 22.93 1.70 48.05
N ILE A 103 23.44 0.52 48.39
CA ILE A 103 24.63 0.30 49.21
C ILE A 103 25.92 0.30 48.36
N ASN A 104 25.88 -0.16 47.10
CA ASN A 104 27.08 -0.25 46.24
C ASN A 104 27.48 1.08 45.59
N SER A 105 26.51 2.00 45.39
CA SER A 105 26.77 3.29 44.72
C SER A 105 27.77 4.17 45.49
N PHE A 106 27.65 4.21 46.82
CA PHE A 106 28.43 5.10 47.67
C PHE A 106 29.91 4.71 47.81
N ILE A 107 30.23 3.42 47.71
CA ILE A 107 31.60 2.90 47.85
C ILE A 107 32.36 3.10 46.53
N ASN A 108 31.71 2.87 45.39
CA ASN A 108 32.37 2.82 44.09
C ASN A 108 32.63 4.22 43.47
N ASP A 109 31.71 5.17 43.61
CA ASP A 109 31.87 6.53 43.05
C ASP A 109 32.96 7.36 43.76
N LYS A 110 33.33 7.01 45.01
CA LYS A 110 34.39 7.72 45.77
C LYS A 110 35.80 7.16 45.59
N LEU A 111 35.94 5.87 45.26
CA LEU A 111 37.24 5.18 45.19
C LEU A 111 37.87 5.15 43.78
N LEU A 112 37.07 5.28 42.71
CA LEU A 112 37.53 5.14 41.32
C LEU A 112 37.35 6.39 40.44
N ALA A 113 37.08 7.54 41.05
CA ALA A 113 36.75 8.80 40.36
C ALA A 113 37.65 9.21 39.16
N PRO A 114 39.00 9.08 39.17
CA PRO A 114 39.83 9.53 38.05
C PRO A 114 39.95 8.53 36.88
N PHE A 115 39.41 7.31 37.02
CA PHE A 115 39.50 6.26 35.99
C PHE A 115 38.12 5.75 35.52
N GLN A 116 37.02 6.40 35.91
CA GLN A 116 35.72 6.08 35.33
C GLN A 116 35.69 6.48 33.85
N PRO A 117 35.44 5.55 32.90
CA PRO A 117 35.24 5.92 31.51
C PRO A 117 34.02 6.84 31.39
N VAL A 118 34.07 7.77 30.43
CA VAL A 118 33.05 8.80 30.21
C VAL A 118 31.66 8.18 30.28
N LYS A 119 30.85 8.58 31.27
CA LYS A 119 29.54 7.98 31.54
C LYS A 119 28.66 8.14 30.29
N PHE A 120 28.41 7.03 29.58
CA PHE A 120 27.55 6.96 28.40
C PHE A 120 26.13 7.34 28.82
N SER A 121 25.79 8.62 28.69
CA SER A 121 24.66 9.20 29.44
C SER A 121 23.33 8.92 28.76
N GLU A 122 22.31 8.80 29.61
CA GLU A 122 20.90 8.68 29.22
C GLU A 122 20.49 9.78 28.23
N SER A 123 20.94 11.03 28.44
CA SER A 123 20.68 12.15 27.53
C SER A 123 21.17 11.94 26.09
N ILE A 124 22.29 11.23 25.88
CA ILE A 124 22.81 10.92 24.54
C ILE A 124 21.93 9.86 23.85
N LEU A 125 21.40 8.91 24.62
CA LEU A 125 20.47 7.90 24.12
C LEU A 125 19.10 8.52 23.76
N LEU A 126 18.61 9.46 24.57
CA LEU A 126 17.36 10.18 24.32
C LEU A 126 17.46 11.14 23.13
N ASP A 127 18.58 11.87 22.95
CA ASP A 127 18.77 12.68 21.74
C ASP A 127 18.85 11.79 20.48
N GLN A 128 19.63 10.71 20.51
CA GLN A 128 19.70 9.75 19.40
C GLN A 128 18.33 9.15 19.06
N TYR A 129 17.47 8.89 20.06
CA TYR A 129 16.08 8.50 19.86
C TYR A 129 15.29 9.59 19.12
N ILE A 130 15.31 10.83 19.61
CA ILE A 130 14.58 11.96 19.01
C ILE A 130 15.01 12.17 17.55
N GLN A 131 16.31 12.07 17.24
CA GLN A 131 16.79 12.18 15.86
C GLN A 131 16.26 11.04 14.97
N HIS A 132 16.28 9.79 15.44
CA HIS A 132 15.73 8.66 14.67
C HIS A 132 14.22 8.76 14.46
N THR A 133 13.46 9.15 15.48
CA THR A 133 12.00 9.32 15.39
C THR A 133 11.63 10.41 14.39
N ARG A 134 12.32 11.57 14.39
CA ARG A 134 12.13 12.64 13.40
C ARG A 134 12.32 12.17 11.95
N LEU A 135 13.37 11.37 11.69
CA LEU A 135 13.62 10.81 10.35
C LEU A 135 12.53 9.83 9.91
N VAL A 136 11.94 9.08 10.85
CA VAL A 136 10.80 8.19 10.56
C VAL A 136 9.53 9.01 10.31
N GLU A 137 9.23 10.00 11.14
CA GLU A 137 8.09 10.91 10.96
C GLU A 137 8.13 11.59 9.59
N GLU A 138 9.29 12.09 9.15
CA GLU A 138 9.43 12.73 7.84
C GLU A 138 9.10 11.77 6.68
N GLU A 139 9.53 10.51 6.76
CA GLU A 139 9.22 9.49 5.75
C GLU A 139 7.74 9.09 5.79
N ILE A 140 7.12 9.01 6.97
CA ILE A 140 5.67 8.78 7.13
C ILE A 140 4.86 9.95 6.51
N HIS A 141 5.27 11.20 6.74
CA HIS A 141 4.62 12.36 6.11
C HIS A 141 4.74 12.35 4.57
N LYS A 142 5.91 11.99 4.03
CA LYS A 142 6.10 11.80 2.58
C LYS A 142 5.17 10.72 2.02
N LEU A 143 5.02 9.61 2.75
CA LEU A 143 4.11 8.52 2.38
C LEU A 143 2.63 8.91 2.43
N ILE A 144 2.21 9.69 3.43
CA ILE A 144 0.84 10.23 3.52
C ILE A 144 0.54 11.09 2.29
N ASN A 145 1.45 12.01 1.93
CA ASN A 145 1.31 12.84 0.73
C ASN A 145 1.28 12.00 -0.55
N GLN A 146 2.13 10.97 -0.65
CA GLN A 146 2.14 10.04 -1.79
C GLN A 146 0.82 9.25 -1.91
N ALA A 147 0.24 8.81 -0.79
CA ALA A 147 -1.06 8.11 -0.78
C ALA A 147 -2.20 9.04 -1.23
N GLN A 148 -2.24 10.29 -0.76
CA GLN A 148 -3.25 11.27 -1.15
C GLN A 148 -3.19 11.62 -2.65
N ALA A 149 -1.98 11.82 -3.19
CA ALA A 149 -1.77 12.04 -4.61
C ALA A 149 -2.24 10.82 -5.44
N LEU A 150 -1.89 9.61 -5.00
CA LEU A 150 -2.32 8.37 -5.66
C LEU A 150 -3.85 8.18 -5.63
N LEU A 151 -4.53 8.50 -4.52
CA LEU A 151 -6.00 8.50 -4.46
C LEU A 151 -6.61 9.48 -5.47
N THR A 152 -5.99 10.64 -5.69
CA THR A 152 -6.46 11.59 -6.72
C THR A 152 -6.34 11.01 -8.13
N VAL A 153 -5.24 10.30 -8.43
CA VAL A 153 -5.07 9.59 -9.72
C VAL A 153 -6.10 8.46 -9.88
N LEU A 154 -6.35 7.69 -8.82
CA LEU A 154 -7.34 6.60 -8.83
C LEU A 154 -8.78 7.09 -8.96
N ASN A 155 -9.11 8.27 -8.42
CA ASN A 155 -10.40 8.91 -8.63
C ASN A 155 -10.54 9.45 -10.06
N ASN A 156 -9.47 10.01 -10.65
CA ASN A 156 -9.52 10.43 -12.06
C ASN A 156 -9.78 9.26 -13.03
N LEU A 157 -9.44 8.03 -12.67
CA LEU A 157 -9.84 6.85 -13.44
C LEU A 157 -11.34 6.57 -13.36
N GLU A 158 -11.99 6.87 -12.23
CA GLU A 158 -13.45 6.77 -12.08
C GLU A 158 -14.16 7.83 -12.89
N ASP A 159 -13.76 9.10 -12.77
CA ASP A 159 -14.30 10.22 -13.54
C ASP A 159 -14.29 9.92 -15.06
N ARG A 160 -13.20 9.32 -15.56
CA ARG A 160 -13.07 8.95 -16.97
C ARG A 160 -13.96 7.77 -17.37
N LEU A 161 -14.14 6.77 -16.50
CA LEU A 161 -15.07 5.67 -16.77
C LEU A 161 -16.51 6.18 -16.82
N ASP A 162 -16.86 7.15 -15.97
CA ASP A 162 -18.15 7.84 -15.99
C ASP A 162 -18.36 8.62 -17.29
N VAL A 163 -17.38 9.43 -17.74
CA VAL A 163 -17.49 10.12 -19.04
C VAL A 163 -17.57 9.13 -20.21
N ILE A 164 -16.82 8.02 -20.18
CA ILE A 164 -16.93 6.94 -21.18
C ILE A 164 -18.35 6.31 -21.16
N HIS A 165 -18.97 6.17 -19.98
CA HIS A 165 -20.34 5.68 -19.83
C HIS A 165 -21.36 6.64 -20.45
N ASP A 166 -21.26 7.94 -20.13
CA ASP A 166 -22.15 8.98 -20.66
C ASP A 166 -22.06 9.12 -22.19
N ILE A 167 -20.84 9.07 -22.76
CA ILE A 167 -20.66 9.09 -24.22
C ILE A 167 -21.22 7.82 -24.85
N SER A 168 -20.99 6.65 -24.25
CA SER A 168 -21.45 5.35 -24.75
C SER A 168 -22.98 5.24 -24.77
N THR A 169 -23.64 5.69 -23.70
CA THR A 169 -25.11 5.68 -23.62
C THR A 169 -25.75 6.58 -24.68
N ARG A 170 -25.15 7.75 -24.94
CA ARG A 170 -25.58 8.68 -25.99
C ARG A 170 -25.45 8.12 -27.41
N ASP A 171 -24.47 7.24 -27.66
CA ASP A 171 -24.21 6.63 -28.98
C ASP A 171 -25.12 5.44 -29.34
N GLY A 172 -26.16 5.19 -28.53
CA GLY A 172 -27.21 4.22 -28.86
C GLY A 172 -27.15 2.91 -28.07
N MET A 173 -26.52 2.88 -26.89
CA MET A 173 -26.80 1.79 -25.94
C MET A 173 -28.25 1.91 -25.42
N HIS A 174 -29.20 1.34 -26.15
CA HIS A 174 -30.60 1.23 -25.74
C HIS A 174 -30.85 0.23 -24.58
N THR A 175 -29.81 -0.17 -23.86
CA THR A 175 -29.86 -1.17 -22.79
C THR A 175 -29.23 -0.59 -21.52
N GLN A 176 -29.82 -0.94 -20.38
CA GLN A 176 -29.44 -0.53 -19.01
C GLN A 176 -28.10 -1.13 -18.55
N ALA A 177 -27.03 -0.97 -19.32
CA ALA A 177 -25.70 -1.42 -18.92
C ALA A 177 -25.27 -0.64 -17.66
N LEU A 178 -25.03 -1.39 -16.57
CA LEU A 178 -24.46 -0.85 -15.35
C LEU A 178 -23.09 -0.23 -15.67
N LYS A 179 -22.65 0.76 -14.87
CA LYS A 179 -21.36 1.43 -15.06
C LYS A 179 -20.20 0.43 -15.20
N ASP A 180 -20.23 -0.64 -14.41
CA ASP A 180 -19.21 -1.70 -14.40
C ASP A 180 -19.16 -2.55 -15.70
N GLU A 181 -20.20 -2.50 -16.54
CA GLU A 181 -20.32 -3.33 -17.75
C GLU A 181 -20.07 -2.55 -19.06
N VAL A 182 -19.94 -1.22 -18.99
CA VAL A 182 -19.97 -0.37 -20.21
C VAL A 182 -18.81 -0.60 -21.18
N LEU A 183 -17.64 -0.99 -20.66
CA LEU A 183 -16.50 -1.35 -21.47
C LEU A 183 -16.76 -2.67 -22.24
N SER A 184 -17.45 -3.61 -21.59
CA SER A 184 -17.81 -4.90 -22.15
C SER A 184 -18.94 -4.78 -23.19
N SER A 185 -19.92 -3.91 -22.97
CA SER A 185 -20.97 -3.62 -23.96
C SER A 185 -20.43 -2.85 -25.18
N LEU A 186 -19.56 -1.84 -24.98
CA LEU A 186 -18.83 -1.17 -26.06
C LEU A 186 -17.99 -2.16 -26.88
N TRP A 187 -17.29 -3.08 -26.21
CA TRP A 187 -16.54 -4.13 -26.89
C TRP A 187 -17.46 -5.04 -27.73
N ALA A 188 -18.60 -5.46 -27.18
CA ALA A 188 -19.55 -6.30 -27.91
C ALA A 188 -20.15 -5.59 -29.14
N MET A 189 -20.45 -4.30 -29.02
CA MET A 189 -21.00 -3.48 -30.10
C MET A 189 -20.01 -3.28 -31.25
N VAL A 190 -18.74 -2.99 -30.95
CA VAL A 190 -17.72 -2.70 -31.98
C VAL A 190 -16.98 -3.94 -32.47
N GLY A 191 -16.78 -4.93 -31.60
CA GLY A 191 -16.15 -6.22 -31.92
C GLY A 191 -17.10 -7.27 -32.50
N GLY A 192 -18.39 -6.95 -32.63
CA GLY A 192 -19.42 -7.83 -33.14
C GLY A 192 -19.19 -8.26 -34.59
N ASN A 193 -18.70 -9.49 -34.76
CA ASN A 193 -18.65 -10.33 -35.99
C ASN A 193 -17.28 -10.51 -36.68
N ARG A 194 -16.35 -11.28 -36.06
CA ARG A 194 -15.31 -12.09 -36.76
C ARG A 194 -14.62 -13.14 -35.85
N GLY A 195 -15.24 -14.33 -35.72
CA GLY A 195 -14.52 -15.61 -35.72
C GLY A 195 -13.79 -16.16 -34.47
N LYS A 196 -13.66 -15.46 -33.33
CA LYS A 196 -12.95 -16.00 -32.13
C LYS A 196 -13.65 -15.80 -30.78
N LEU A 197 -14.76 -16.51 -30.57
CA LEU A 197 -15.57 -16.48 -29.34
C LEU A 197 -14.76 -16.70 -28.03
N LYS A 198 -13.87 -17.71 -27.97
CA LYS A 198 -13.15 -18.05 -26.72
C LYS A 198 -12.16 -16.96 -26.25
N SER A 199 -11.50 -16.26 -27.18
CA SER A 199 -10.66 -15.10 -26.82
C SER A 199 -11.47 -13.85 -26.51
N MET A 200 -12.71 -13.77 -27.01
CA MET A 200 -13.60 -12.64 -26.78
C MET A 200 -14.10 -12.62 -25.32
N ASN A 201 -14.55 -13.77 -24.79
CA ASN A 201 -14.99 -13.88 -23.40
C ASN A 201 -13.90 -13.46 -22.40
N ARG A 202 -12.64 -13.86 -22.62
CA ARG A 202 -11.52 -13.46 -21.74
C ARG A 202 -11.24 -11.95 -21.78
N LYS A 203 -11.53 -11.26 -22.88
CA LYS A 203 -11.39 -9.80 -22.94
C LYS A 203 -12.56 -9.07 -22.29
N LEU A 204 -13.79 -9.57 -22.44
CA LEU A 204 -14.96 -9.05 -21.74
C LEU A 204 -14.80 -9.16 -20.21
N ASP A 205 -14.32 -10.32 -19.74
CA ASP A 205 -13.97 -10.57 -18.34
C ASP A 205 -12.93 -9.55 -17.81
N LEU A 206 -11.83 -9.34 -18.54
CA LEU A 206 -10.82 -8.33 -18.19
C LEU A 206 -11.33 -6.88 -18.21
N LEU A 207 -12.31 -6.56 -19.06
CA LEU A 207 -12.91 -5.22 -19.13
C LEU A 207 -13.86 -4.96 -17.95
N GLN A 208 -14.65 -5.96 -17.54
CA GLN A 208 -15.47 -5.91 -16.33
C GLN A 208 -14.61 -5.78 -15.07
N GLN A 209 -13.45 -6.44 -15.03
CA GLN A 209 -12.53 -6.37 -13.91
C GLN A 209 -11.84 -4.99 -13.74
N VAL A 210 -11.85 -4.09 -14.74
CA VAL A 210 -11.21 -2.75 -14.62
C VAL A 210 -11.77 -1.94 -13.45
N ALA A 211 -13.10 -1.92 -13.29
CA ALA A 211 -13.76 -1.20 -12.21
C ALA A 211 -13.40 -1.79 -10.83
N ILE A 212 -13.34 -3.13 -10.75
CA ILE A 212 -12.96 -3.90 -9.55
C ILE A 212 -11.51 -3.60 -9.17
N TYR A 213 -10.57 -3.68 -10.12
CA TYR A 213 -9.15 -3.40 -9.88
C TYR A 213 -8.94 -1.99 -9.29
N ARG A 214 -9.63 -0.98 -9.83
CA ARG A 214 -9.57 0.41 -9.34
C ARG A 214 -10.15 0.51 -7.92
N LYS A 215 -11.31 -0.08 -7.67
CA LYS A 215 -11.95 -0.09 -6.34
C LYS A 215 -11.05 -0.73 -5.28
N ASN A 216 -10.43 -1.87 -5.60
CA ASN A 216 -9.48 -2.56 -4.73
C ASN A 216 -8.23 -1.70 -4.47
N ALA A 217 -7.74 -0.95 -5.47
CA ALA A 217 -6.64 -0.02 -5.29
C ALA A 217 -7.00 1.15 -4.35
N VAL A 218 -8.18 1.75 -4.51
CA VAL A 218 -8.67 2.81 -3.62
C VAL A 218 -8.80 2.30 -2.17
N ALA A 219 -9.36 1.11 -1.97
CA ALA A 219 -9.51 0.50 -0.65
C ALA A 219 -8.15 0.25 0.02
N HIS A 220 -7.18 -0.36 -0.68
CA HIS A 220 -5.83 -0.63 -0.17
C HIS A 220 -5.06 0.65 0.18
N VAL A 221 -5.07 1.66 -0.71
CA VAL A 221 -4.35 2.92 -0.48
C VAL A 221 -4.99 3.70 0.67
N SER A 222 -6.33 3.73 0.76
CA SER A 222 -7.06 4.38 1.87
C SER A 222 -6.81 3.68 3.21
N GLY A 223 -6.86 2.35 3.24
CA GLY A 223 -6.55 1.57 4.44
C GLY A 223 -5.10 1.73 4.90
N THR A 224 -4.16 1.84 3.95
CA THR A 224 -2.75 2.12 4.26
C THR A 224 -2.55 3.56 4.75
N LEU A 225 -3.21 4.55 4.14
CA LEU A 225 -3.18 5.95 4.58
C LEU A 225 -3.62 6.11 6.04
N LEU A 226 -4.75 5.50 6.44
CA LEU A 226 -5.24 5.53 7.82
C LEU A 226 -4.22 4.94 8.82
N ARG A 227 -3.54 3.84 8.45
CA ARG A 227 -2.51 3.23 9.28
C ARG A 227 -1.25 4.10 9.39
N LEU A 228 -0.83 4.74 8.30
CA LEU A 228 0.29 5.69 8.28
C LEU A 228 0.00 6.92 9.16
N GLN A 229 -1.22 7.46 9.10
CA GLN A 229 -1.65 8.57 9.96
C GLN A 229 -1.62 8.18 11.45
N ALA A 230 -2.09 6.98 11.80
CA ALA A 230 -2.03 6.47 13.18
C ALA A 230 -0.58 6.33 13.69
N ILE A 231 0.35 5.85 12.87
CA ILE A 231 1.78 5.78 13.23
C ILE A 231 2.39 7.17 13.35
N GLY A 232 2.09 8.10 12.43
CA GLY A 232 2.58 9.48 12.49
C GLY A 232 2.19 10.17 13.80
N ALA A 233 0.91 10.08 14.18
CA ALA A 233 0.41 10.63 15.44
C ALA A 233 1.06 9.99 16.69
N GLY A 234 1.28 8.67 16.68
CA GLY A 234 1.94 7.97 17.78
C GLY A 234 3.42 8.37 17.93
N LEU A 235 4.16 8.51 16.83
CA LEU A 235 5.56 8.93 16.84
C LEU A 235 5.72 10.37 17.34
N GLU A 236 4.84 11.28 16.91
CA GLU A 236 4.86 12.69 17.31
C GLU A 236 4.65 12.86 18.83
N ASP A 237 3.70 12.14 19.41
CA ASP A 237 3.43 12.14 20.86
C ASP A 237 4.60 11.50 21.66
N LEU A 238 5.21 10.41 21.17
CA LEU A 238 6.45 9.90 21.76
C LEU A 238 7.60 10.92 21.70
N ARG A 239 7.75 11.64 20.58
CA ARG A 239 8.79 12.67 20.39
C ARG A 239 8.56 13.87 21.31
N GLU A 240 7.32 14.34 21.47
CA GLU A 240 7.00 15.42 22.41
C GLU A 240 7.30 15.01 23.86
N ARG A 241 6.92 13.79 24.25
CA ARG A 241 7.16 13.22 25.58
C ARG A 241 8.64 13.06 25.93
N VAL A 242 9.44 12.52 25.01
CA VAL A 242 10.89 12.35 25.25
C VAL A 242 11.66 13.67 25.08
N GLY A 243 11.18 14.58 24.25
CA GLY A 243 11.80 15.90 24.03
C GLY A 243 11.55 16.92 25.13
N SER A 244 10.45 16.81 25.89
CA SER A 244 10.05 17.80 26.91
C SER A 244 9.43 17.17 28.18
N PRO A 245 10.12 16.25 28.89
CA PRO A 245 9.55 15.56 30.05
C PRO A 245 9.16 16.48 31.21
N GLU A 246 9.78 17.66 31.33
CA GLU A 246 9.47 18.64 32.39
C GLU A 246 8.15 19.38 32.17
N LEU A 247 7.71 19.55 30.91
CA LEU A 247 6.49 20.29 30.55
C LEU A 247 5.21 19.44 30.68
N LEU A 248 5.35 18.13 30.87
CA LEU A 248 4.24 17.16 30.79
C LEU A 248 3.81 16.57 32.13
N ARG A 249 4.49 16.96 33.24
CA ARG A 249 4.23 16.48 34.62
C ARG A 249 2.81 16.70 35.15
N ASP A 250 2.01 17.55 34.48
CA ASP A 250 0.68 17.99 34.94
C ASP A 250 -0.48 17.43 34.08
N ARG A 251 -0.20 16.51 33.14
CA ARG A 251 -1.22 15.79 32.37
C ARG A 251 -1.41 14.37 32.92
N VAL A 252 -2.59 13.78 32.67
CA VAL A 252 -2.86 12.37 32.98
C VAL A 252 -1.88 11.51 32.18
N ASP A 253 -0.89 10.96 32.88
CA ASP A 253 0.31 10.45 32.25
C ASP A 253 0.14 8.98 31.82
N ILE A 254 -0.10 8.77 30.53
CA ILE A 254 -0.03 7.45 29.91
C ILE A 254 1.47 7.08 29.82
N PRO A 255 1.92 5.96 30.41
CA PRO A 255 3.34 5.60 30.41
C PRO A 255 3.93 5.44 29.00
N LEU A 256 5.18 5.83 28.82
CA LEU A 256 5.91 5.72 27.54
C LEU A 256 5.85 4.30 26.94
N SER A 257 5.85 3.27 27.80
CA SER A 257 5.68 1.86 27.40
C SER A 257 4.36 1.59 26.68
N VAL A 258 3.25 2.18 27.13
CA VAL A 258 1.91 2.02 26.52
C VAL A 258 1.85 2.73 25.16
N HIS A 259 2.54 3.85 24.99
CA HIS A 259 2.65 4.51 23.68
C HIS A 259 3.50 3.69 22.70
N ILE A 260 4.62 3.12 23.17
CA ILE A 260 5.44 2.19 22.38
C ILE A 260 4.63 0.94 22.01
N GLU A 261 3.84 0.38 22.91
CA GLU A 261 2.92 -0.74 22.66
C GLU A 261 1.84 -0.38 21.61
N ASN A 262 1.23 0.80 21.70
CA ASN A 262 0.28 1.29 20.70
C ASN A 262 0.90 1.43 19.30
N ILE A 263 2.15 1.90 19.21
CA ILE A 263 2.89 1.94 17.94
C ILE A 263 3.24 0.53 17.47
N GLN A 264 3.66 -0.38 18.36
CA GLN A 264 3.89 -1.79 18.02
C GLN A 264 2.62 -2.43 17.46
N LEU A 265 1.45 -2.22 18.07
CA LEU A 265 0.16 -2.69 17.54
C LEU A 265 -0.19 -2.07 16.17
N GLY A 266 0.17 -0.80 15.94
CA GLY A 266 0.01 -0.15 14.63
C GLY A 266 0.94 -0.74 13.55
N ILE A 267 2.18 -1.02 13.93
CA ILE A 267 3.20 -1.71 13.11
C ILE A 267 2.76 -3.14 12.80
N ASP A 268 2.32 -3.91 13.79
CA ASP A 268 1.95 -5.32 13.63
C ASP A 268 0.79 -5.45 12.64
N ARG A 269 -0.20 -4.56 12.69
CA ARG A 269 -1.28 -4.50 11.68
C ARG A 269 -0.77 -4.18 10.26
N LEU A 270 0.27 -3.36 10.12
CA LEU A 270 0.93 -3.10 8.83
C LEU A 270 1.79 -4.28 8.37
N GLU A 271 2.52 -4.94 9.29
CA GLU A 271 3.27 -6.17 9.00
C GLU A 271 2.34 -7.32 8.61
N GLU A 272 1.21 -7.51 9.30
CA GLU A 272 0.22 -8.55 8.98
C GLU A 272 -0.35 -8.35 7.58
N GLY A 273 -0.79 -7.13 7.25
CA GLY A 273 -1.21 -6.78 5.89
C GLY A 273 -0.12 -7.07 4.86
N ARG A 274 1.11 -6.61 5.12
CA ARG A 274 2.28 -6.82 4.25
C ARG A 274 2.74 -8.28 4.14
N ARG A 275 2.53 -9.11 5.17
CA ARG A 275 2.79 -10.56 5.16
C ARG A 275 1.70 -11.29 4.39
N ALA A 276 0.43 -10.85 4.46
CA ALA A 276 -0.64 -11.36 3.62
C ALA A 276 -0.36 -11.05 2.14
N THR A 277 -0.03 -9.79 1.82
CA THR A 277 0.43 -9.35 0.50
C THR A 277 1.58 -10.23 0.00
N ARG A 278 2.68 -10.37 0.75
CA ARG A 278 3.84 -11.17 0.29
C ARG A 278 3.55 -12.66 0.05
N LYS A 279 2.74 -13.31 0.89
CA LYS A 279 2.34 -14.71 0.66
C LYS A 279 1.58 -14.88 -0.66
N LEU A 280 0.79 -13.88 -1.00
CA LEU A 280 -0.03 -13.85 -2.22
C LEU A 280 0.82 -13.46 -3.44
N GLU A 281 1.85 -12.62 -3.29
CA GLU A 281 2.94 -12.43 -4.28
C GLU A 281 3.63 -13.76 -4.61
N ASP A 282 4.16 -14.44 -3.59
CA ASP A 282 4.92 -15.69 -3.74
C ASP A 282 4.06 -16.80 -4.37
N GLU A 283 2.80 -16.94 -3.95
CA GLU A 283 1.88 -17.90 -4.54
C GLU A 283 1.53 -17.57 -5.99
N GLN A 284 1.33 -16.30 -6.33
CA GLN A 284 1.04 -15.86 -7.70
C GLN A 284 2.25 -16.06 -8.63
N ILE A 285 3.46 -15.71 -8.16
CA ILE A 285 4.72 -15.96 -8.86
C ILE A 285 4.88 -17.47 -9.10
N ARG A 286 4.68 -18.30 -8.07
CA ARG A 286 4.73 -19.77 -8.19
C ARG A 286 3.76 -20.29 -9.25
N LYS A 287 2.48 -19.86 -9.23
CA LYS A 287 1.47 -20.24 -10.24
C LYS A 287 1.89 -19.85 -11.67
N THR A 288 2.52 -18.68 -11.87
CA THR A 288 3.07 -18.31 -13.19
C THR A 288 4.28 -19.14 -13.60
N LEU A 289 5.16 -19.51 -12.67
CA LEU A 289 6.32 -20.37 -12.95
C LEU A 289 5.89 -21.81 -13.31
N GLU A 290 4.98 -22.39 -12.53
CA GLU A 290 4.38 -23.71 -12.80
C GLU A 290 3.71 -23.74 -14.17
N ARG A 291 2.95 -22.68 -14.53
CA ARG A 291 2.33 -22.55 -15.85
C ARG A 291 3.35 -22.42 -16.98
N GLY A 292 4.43 -21.66 -16.79
CA GLY A 292 5.51 -21.53 -17.77
C GLY A 292 6.29 -22.83 -17.97
N GLN A 293 6.49 -23.61 -16.90
CA GLN A 293 7.11 -24.94 -16.97
C GLN A 293 6.23 -25.94 -17.74
N LEU A 294 4.90 -25.89 -17.56
CA LEU A 294 3.97 -26.71 -18.33
C LEU A 294 3.95 -26.33 -19.82
N GLU A 295 3.98 -25.03 -20.16
CA GLU A 295 4.06 -24.59 -21.55
C GLU A 295 5.42 -24.94 -22.19
N GLY A 296 6.54 -24.88 -21.44
CA GLY A 296 7.86 -25.35 -21.91
C GLY A 296 7.93 -26.87 -22.14
N SER A 297 7.43 -27.66 -21.19
CA SER A 297 7.41 -29.13 -21.31
C SER A 297 6.53 -29.65 -22.45
N LEU A 298 5.56 -28.85 -22.93
CA LEU A 298 4.75 -29.16 -24.10
C LEU A 298 5.45 -28.85 -25.42
N ILE A 299 6.52 -28.03 -25.41
CA ILE A 299 7.32 -27.72 -26.60
C ILE A 299 8.41 -28.78 -26.81
N ASP A 300 9.07 -29.21 -25.74
CA ASP A 300 10.08 -30.29 -25.80
C ASP A 300 9.49 -31.69 -26.07
N GLY A 301 8.16 -31.84 -25.98
CA GLY A 301 7.45 -33.09 -26.30
C GLY A 301 7.17 -33.34 -27.79
N TYR A 302 7.63 -32.45 -28.68
CA TYR A 302 7.41 -32.52 -30.13
C TYR A 302 8.73 -32.41 -30.95
N ALA A 303 9.83 -32.91 -30.40
CA ALA A 303 11.14 -33.04 -31.06
C ALA A 303 11.52 -34.52 -31.28
#